data_AF-A0A5N1J1T7-F1
#
_entry.id   AF-A0A5N1J1T7-F1
#
_cell.length_a   1.000
_cell.length_b   1.000
_cell.length_c   1.000
_cell.angle_alpha   90.00
_cell.angle_beta   90.00
_cell.angle_gamma   90.00
#
_symmetry.space_group_name_H-M   'P 1'
#
loop_
_entity.id
_entity.type
_entity.pdbx_description
1 polymer ?
#
loop_
_entity_poly.entity_id
_entity_poly.type
_entity_poly.pdbx_seq_one_letter_code
_entity_poly.pdbx_strand_id
1 'polypeptide(L)'
;MYYTVAFVNERFLGITLEESNTACCGAPASGYFSHPFVFDMGHKKLLTINDLIKPDQMQAFQKTIIALAKMDDQLLPSSVTALETAIKDIGSNSFQLTKENVAVAIPNVGVHSSNNVFLVVDFKRHSSLFKEEFLNAVNQN
;
A
#
# COMPACT_ATOMS: atom_id res chain seq x y z
N MET A 1 -7.40 11.92 -15.25
CA MET A 1 -7.47 11.36 -13.90
C MET A 1 -8.85 10.76 -13.71
N TYR A 2 -8.93 9.51 -13.30
CA TYR A 2 -10.19 8.87 -12.91
C TYR A 2 -9.97 8.11 -11.59
N TYR A 3 -11.04 7.66 -10.96
CA TYR A 3 -10.97 6.94 -9.69
C TYR A 3 -11.68 5.59 -9.78
N THR A 4 -11.18 4.64 -9.01
CA THR A 4 -11.78 3.31 -8.86
C THR A 4 -12.02 3.05 -7.38
N VAL A 5 -13.21 2.57 -7.04
CA VAL A 5 -13.51 2.08 -5.67
C VAL A 5 -12.89 0.69 -5.55
N ALA A 6 -11.83 0.57 -4.76
CA ALA A 6 -11.08 -0.67 -4.56
C ALA A 6 -11.66 -1.51 -3.42
N PHE A 7 -12.27 -0.87 -2.43
CA PHE A 7 -12.86 -1.54 -1.27
C PHE A 7 -13.99 -0.72 -0.67
N VAL A 8 -15.04 -1.40 -0.21
CA VAL A 8 -16.10 -0.76 0.58
C VAL A 8 -16.70 -1.76 1.53
N ASN A 9 -16.91 -1.33 2.77
CA ASN A 9 -17.80 -1.97 3.73
C ASN A 9 -18.43 -0.89 4.63
N GLU A 10 -19.15 -1.29 5.69
CA GLU A 10 -19.77 -0.33 6.63
C GLU A 10 -18.77 0.67 7.26
N ARG A 11 -17.48 0.31 7.36
CA ARG A 11 -16.49 1.11 8.08
C ARG A 11 -15.51 1.86 7.17
N PHE A 12 -15.06 1.22 6.10
CA PHE A 12 -13.95 1.68 5.29
C PHE A 12 -14.36 1.87 3.84
N LEU A 13 -13.78 2.91 3.23
CA LEU A 13 -13.87 3.19 1.80
C LEU A 13 -12.45 3.29 1.23
N GLY A 14 -12.06 2.31 0.41
CA GLY A 14 -10.82 2.30 -0.35
C GLY A 14 -11.04 2.84 -1.76
N ILE A 15 -10.32 3.89 -2.13
CA ILE A 15 -10.34 4.50 -3.47
C ILE A 15 -8.93 4.51 -4.02
N THR A 16 -8.77 4.20 -5.30
CA THR A 16 -7.51 4.43 -6.03
C THR A 16 -7.72 5.51 -7.07
N LEU A 17 -6.92 6.57 -7.00
CA LEU A 17 -6.83 7.55 -8.08
C LEU A 17 -5.81 7.09 -9.10
N GLU A 18 -6.17 7.15 -10.37
CA GLU A 18 -5.31 6.73 -11.47
C GLU A 18 -4.98 7.93 -12.36
N GLU A 19 -3.68 8.19 -12.45
CA GLU A 19 -3.09 9.28 -13.21
C GLU A 19 -2.22 8.73 -14.33
N SER A 20 -2.69 8.88 -15.57
CA SER A 20 -1.86 8.66 -16.74
C SER A 20 -1.22 9.99 -17.16
N ASN A 21 0.10 10.07 -17.18
CA ASN A 21 0.79 11.15 -17.86
C ASN A 21 1.20 10.66 -19.25
N THR A 22 0.75 11.35 -20.30
CA THR A 22 1.15 11.02 -21.67
C THR A 22 2.49 11.69 -21.95
N ALA A 23 3.46 10.95 -22.48
CA ALA A 23 4.72 11.51 -22.92
C ALA A 23 4.46 12.71 -23.84
N CYS A 24 4.85 13.91 -23.41
CA CYS A 24 4.84 15.11 -24.22
C CYS A 24 6.14 15.88 -24.01
N CYS A 25 6.51 16.72 -24.98
CA CYS A 25 7.62 17.67 -24.86
C CYS A 25 8.99 17.06 -24.49
N GLY A 26 9.34 15.89 -25.03
CA GLY A 26 10.66 15.26 -24.83
C GLY A 26 10.76 14.35 -23.60
N ALA A 27 9.67 14.12 -22.87
CA ALA A 27 9.62 13.07 -21.85
C ALA A 27 9.77 11.68 -22.50
N PRO A 28 10.69 10.83 -22.01
CA PRO A 28 11.04 9.58 -22.69
C PRO A 28 9.97 8.48 -22.61
N ALA A 29 8.98 8.61 -21.71
CA ALA A 29 7.92 7.61 -21.54
C ALA A 29 6.64 8.22 -20.94
N SER A 30 5.49 7.62 -21.27
CA SER A 30 4.24 7.83 -20.54
C SER A 30 4.31 7.12 -19.19
N GLY A 31 3.68 7.70 -18.16
CA GLY A 31 3.63 7.14 -16.80
C GLY A 31 2.20 6.82 -16.37
N TYR A 32 2.04 5.83 -15.49
CA TYR A 32 0.74 5.45 -14.92
C TYR A 32 0.81 5.31 -13.40
N PHE A 33 0.41 6.36 -12.71
CA PHE A 33 0.50 6.41 -11.26
C PHE A 33 -0.83 6.01 -10.63
N SER A 34 -0.77 5.08 -9.69
CA SER A 34 -1.90 4.73 -8.82
C SER A 34 -1.69 5.36 -7.44
N HIS A 35 -2.69 6.04 -6.92
CA HIS A 35 -2.65 6.64 -5.59
C HIS A 35 -3.80 6.05 -4.78
N PRO A 36 -3.55 4.94 -4.07
CA PRO A 36 -4.56 4.34 -3.23
C PRO A 36 -4.71 5.09 -1.90
N PHE A 37 -5.95 5.22 -1.44
CA PHE A 37 -6.35 5.86 -0.21
C PHE A 37 -7.40 5.00 0.47
N VAL A 38 -7.34 4.88 1.79
CA VAL A 38 -8.37 4.21 2.58
C VAL A 38 -8.91 5.16 3.64
N PHE A 39 -10.21 5.40 3.60
CA PHE A 39 -10.91 6.26 4.54
C PHE A 39 -11.64 5.41 5.58
N ASP A 40 -11.47 5.76 6.84
CA ASP A 40 -12.38 5.35 7.91
C ASP A 40 -13.56 6.31 7.93
N MET A 41 -14.72 5.82 7.47
CA MET A 41 -15.94 6.60 7.37
C MET A 41 -16.54 6.93 8.74
N GLY A 42 -16.34 6.08 9.74
CA GLY A 42 -16.86 6.30 11.09
C GLY A 42 -16.05 7.33 11.88
N HIS A 43 -14.73 7.36 11.72
CA HIS A 43 -13.86 8.38 12.33
C HIS A 43 -13.64 9.61 11.42
N LYS A 44 -14.14 9.59 10.17
CA LYS A 44 -13.91 10.63 9.15
C LYS A 44 -12.43 10.94 8.94
N LYS A 45 -11.61 9.88 8.86
CA LYS A 45 -10.15 9.98 8.82
C LYS A 45 -9.59 9.23 7.62
N LEU A 46 -8.60 9.81 6.96
CA LEU A 46 -7.73 9.08 6.03
C LEU A 46 -6.76 8.21 6.84
N LEU A 47 -6.78 6.91 6.59
CA LEU A 47 -5.95 5.95 7.30
C LEU A 47 -4.51 5.95 6.78
N THR A 48 -3.60 5.69 7.71
CA THR A 48 -2.17 5.46 7.49
C THR A 48 -1.81 4.06 7.96
N ILE A 49 -0.68 3.48 7.54
CA ILE A 49 -0.23 2.18 8.06
C ILE A 49 -0.13 2.16 9.60
N ASN A 50 0.20 3.29 10.24
CA ASN A 50 0.24 3.41 11.72
C ASN A 50 -1.14 3.23 12.38
N ASP A 51 -2.22 3.45 11.63
CA ASP A 51 -3.57 3.21 12.12
C ASP A 51 -3.92 1.72 12.11
N LEU A 52 -3.32 0.94 11.21
CA LEU A 52 -3.57 -0.49 11.03
C LEU A 52 -2.72 -1.36 11.94
N ILE A 53 -1.44 -0.99 12.11
CA ILE A 53 -0.42 -1.82 12.75
C ILE A 53 -0.27 -1.46 14.22
N LYS A 54 -0.08 -2.47 15.08
CA LYS A 54 0.20 -2.24 16.50
C LYS A 54 1.54 -1.50 16.64
N PRO A 55 1.66 -0.49 17.52
CA PRO A 55 2.89 0.31 17.62
C PRO A 55 4.17 -0.51 17.86
N ASP A 56 4.09 -1.55 18.68
CA ASP A 56 5.19 -2.48 18.99
C ASP A 56 5.51 -3.46 17.84
N GLN A 57 4.60 -3.62 16.88
CA GLN A 57 4.75 -4.51 15.72
C GLN A 57 5.20 -3.79 14.45
N MET A 58 5.37 -2.47 14.48
CA MET A 58 5.76 -1.68 13.29
C MET A 58 7.06 -2.18 12.67
N GLN A 59 8.06 -2.50 13.51
CA GLN A 59 9.34 -3.03 13.01
C GLN A 59 9.19 -4.42 12.37
N ALA A 60 8.30 -5.26 12.90
CA ALA A 60 8.01 -6.57 12.32
C ALA A 60 7.26 -6.45 10.99
N PHE A 61 6.34 -5.49 10.88
CA PHE A 61 5.67 -5.14 9.63
C PHE A 61 6.65 -4.66 8.56
N GLN A 62 7.55 -3.73 8.88
CA GLN A 62 8.59 -3.25 7.97
C GLN A 62 9.47 -4.41 7.44
N LYS A 63 9.90 -5.32 8.33
CA LYS A 63 10.66 -6.53 7.94
C LYS A 63 9.87 -7.44 7.01
N THR A 64 8.55 -7.57 7.24
CA THR A 64 7.67 -8.36 6.38
C THR A 64 7.60 -7.76 4.98
N ILE A 65 7.42 -6.44 4.86
CA ILE A 65 7.41 -5.75 3.56
C ILE A 65 8.74 -5.90 2.83
N ILE A 66 9.88 -5.74 3.51
CA ILE A 66 11.21 -5.95 2.91
C ILE A 66 11.38 -7.40 2.44
N ALA A 67 10.94 -8.38 3.23
CA ALA A 67 11.01 -9.78 2.84
C ALA A 67 10.17 -10.07 1.59
N LEU A 68 8.95 -9.52 1.51
CA LEU A 68 8.11 -9.60 0.32
C LEU A 68 8.78 -8.94 -0.88
N ALA A 69 9.39 -7.77 -0.70
CA ALA A 69 10.09 -7.06 -1.76
C ALA A 69 11.28 -7.85 -2.34
N LYS A 70 12.00 -8.60 -1.50
CA LYS A 70 13.13 -9.46 -1.91
C LYS A 70 12.68 -10.67 -2.73
N MET A 71 11.41 -11.05 -2.64
CA MET A 71 10.83 -12.18 -3.35
C MET A 71 10.04 -11.77 -4.59
N ASP A 72 9.91 -10.46 -4.84
CA ASP A 72 9.16 -9.94 -5.98
C ASP A 72 10.11 -9.72 -7.17
N ASP A 73 9.96 -10.55 -8.21
CA ASP A 73 10.79 -10.50 -9.41
C ASP A 73 10.64 -9.19 -10.22
N GLN A 74 9.64 -8.35 -9.92
CA GLN A 74 9.46 -7.04 -10.53
C GLN A 74 10.34 -5.96 -9.89
N LEU A 75 10.92 -6.24 -8.72
CA LEU A 75 11.78 -5.31 -7.99
C LEU A 75 13.26 -5.61 -8.25
N LEU A 76 13.98 -4.61 -8.74
CA LEU A 76 15.43 -4.69 -8.85
C LEU A 76 16.07 -4.71 -7.46
N PRO A 77 17.21 -5.40 -7.27
CA PRO A 77 17.92 -5.40 -5.98
C PRO A 77 18.24 -3.99 -5.46
N SER A 78 18.58 -3.06 -6.35
CA SER A 78 18.81 -1.64 -6.01
C SER A 78 17.56 -0.97 -5.43
N SER A 79 16.39 -1.31 -5.95
CA SER A 79 15.11 -0.79 -5.47
C SER A 79 14.74 -1.35 -4.10
N VAL A 80 15.07 -2.61 -3.82
CA VAL A 80 14.91 -3.22 -2.49
C VAL A 80 15.80 -2.50 -1.47
N THR A 81 17.06 -2.21 -1.80
CA THR A 81 17.96 -1.44 -0.92
C THR A 81 17.44 -0.02 -0.66
N ALA A 82 16.91 0.64 -1.70
CA ALA A 82 16.26 1.94 -1.55
C ALA A 82 15.03 1.86 -0.63
N LEU A 83 14.23 0.81 -0.79
CA LEU A 83 13.09 0.52 0.08
C LEU A 83 13.54 0.29 1.52
N GLU A 84 14.57 -0.51 1.81
CA GLU A 84 15.09 -0.72 3.17
C GLU A 84 15.52 0.58 3.87
N THR A 85 15.89 1.60 3.09
CA THR A 85 16.22 2.94 3.60
C THR A 85 14.96 3.78 3.83
N ALA A 86 14.03 3.79 2.88
CA ALA A 86 12.81 4.59 2.92
C ALA A 86 11.72 4.02 3.85
N ILE A 87 11.70 2.70 4.07
CA ILE A 87 10.68 1.99 4.84
C ILE A 87 10.66 2.38 6.31
N LYS A 88 11.75 2.97 6.82
CA LYS A 88 11.83 3.42 8.22
C LYS A 88 10.77 4.47 8.55
N ASP A 89 10.28 5.21 7.54
CA ASP A 89 9.28 6.26 7.67
C ASP A 89 7.89 5.87 7.10
N ILE A 90 7.53 4.57 7.12
CA ILE A 90 6.31 4.00 6.46
C ILE A 90 4.95 4.46 7.01
N GLY A 91 4.85 5.61 7.69
CA GLY A 91 3.56 6.29 7.94
C GLY A 91 2.78 6.70 6.68
N SER A 92 3.07 6.10 5.53
CA SER A 92 2.45 6.28 4.23
C SER A 92 0.96 5.95 4.26
N ASN A 93 0.22 6.73 3.47
CA ASN A 93 -1.20 6.54 3.21
C ASN A 93 -1.42 5.67 1.95
N SER A 94 -0.34 5.27 1.28
CA SER A 94 -0.37 4.61 -0.02
C SER A 94 -0.53 3.10 0.13
N PHE A 95 -1.73 2.66 0.48
CA PHE A 95 -2.08 1.25 0.53
C PHE A 95 -3.52 1.01 0.06
N GLN A 96 -3.76 -0.19 -0.46
CA GLN A 96 -5.10 -0.71 -0.74
C GLN A 96 -5.49 -1.72 0.33
N LEU A 97 -6.80 -1.82 0.54
CA LEU A 97 -7.40 -2.76 1.46
C LEU A 97 -8.23 -3.77 0.66
N THR A 98 -8.22 -5.03 1.07
CA THR A 98 -9.21 -6.02 0.67
C THR A 98 -9.76 -6.69 1.94
N LYS A 99 -10.69 -7.64 1.80
CA LYS A 99 -11.16 -8.43 2.96
C LYS A 99 -10.07 -9.30 3.56
N GLU A 100 -9.03 -9.64 2.80
CA GLU A 100 -8.05 -10.67 3.18
C GLU A 100 -6.65 -10.11 3.41
N ASN A 101 -6.36 -8.91 2.89
CA ASN A 101 -5.01 -8.35 2.92
C ASN A 101 -4.98 -6.83 2.88
N VAL A 102 -3.81 -6.30 3.23
CA VAL A 102 -3.38 -4.94 2.90
C VAL A 102 -2.31 -5.01 1.83
N ALA A 103 -2.44 -4.21 0.77
CA ALA A 103 -1.46 -4.12 -0.30
C ALA A 103 -0.77 -2.75 -0.23
N VAL A 104 0.50 -2.74 0.17
CA VAL A 104 1.30 -1.52 0.31
C VAL A 104 1.86 -1.15 -1.06
N ALA A 105 1.55 0.06 -1.54
CA ALA A 105 2.05 0.54 -2.81
C ALA A 105 3.44 1.14 -2.64
N ILE A 106 4.42 0.59 -3.37
CA ILE A 106 5.79 1.11 -3.44
C ILE A 106 5.94 1.83 -4.79
N PRO A 107 6.10 3.16 -4.80
CA PRO A 107 6.19 3.92 -6.03
C PRO A 107 7.57 3.78 -6.68
N ASN A 108 7.61 3.81 -8.02
CA ASN A 108 8.81 4.06 -8.83
C ASN A 108 10.02 3.12 -8.58
N VAL A 109 9.77 1.88 -8.18
CA VAL A 109 10.81 0.89 -7.84
C VAL A 109 10.89 -0.30 -8.81
N GLY A 110 9.96 -0.42 -9.75
CA GLY A 110 9.91 -1.54 -10.71
C GLY A 110 10.81 -1.37 -11.94
N VAL A 111 11.15 -2.49 -12.60
CA VAL A 111 11.95 -2.55 -13.85
C VAL A 111 11.35 -1.70 -14.98
N HIS A 112 10.03 -1.50 -14.95
CA HIS A 112 9.30 -0.61 -15.83
C HIS A 112 8.80 0.57 -15.00
N SER A 113 9.55 1.67 -15.01
CA SER A 113 9.46 2.84 -14.12
C SER A 113 8.20 3.71 -14.30
N SER A 114 7.03 3.08 -14.45
CA SER A 114 5.75 3.76 -14.64
C SER A 114 4.63 3.23 -13.79
N ASN A 115 4.78 2.13 -13.04
CA ASN A 115 3.75 1.55 -12.17
C ASN A 115 4.23 1.39 -10.72
N ASN A 116 3.28 1.43 -9.77
CA ASN A 116 3.55 1.00 -8.40
C ASN A 116 3.69 -0.52 -8.34
N VAL A 117 4.60 -1.00 -7.50
CA VAL A 117 4.60 -2.40 -7.06
C VAL A 117 3.79 -2.51 -5.78
N PHE A 118 2.87 -3.47 -5.72
CA PHE A 118 2.03 -3.69 -4.55
C PHE A 118 2.53 -4.90 -3.77
N LEU A 119 3.00 -4.66 -2.55
CA LEU A 119 3.45 -5.72 -1.64
C LEU A 119 2.29 -6.11 -0.72
N VAL A 120 1.84 -7.36 -0.85
CA VAL A 120 0.60 -7.84 -0.21
C VAL A 120 0.92 -8.53 1.12
N VAL A 121 0.35 -8.02 2.20
CA VAL A 121 0.41 -8.62 3.55
C VAL A 121 -0.95 -9.22 3.89
N ASP A 122 -0.98 -10.55 3.95
CA ASP A 122 -2.17 -11.34 4.25
C ASP A 122 -2.54 -11.28 5.74
N PHE A 123 -3.81 -10.98 6.05
CA PHE A 123 -4.28 -10.87 7.43
C PHE A 123 -4.25 -12.18 8.18
N LYS A 124 -4.54 -13.31 7.52
CA LYS A 124 -4.57 -14.62 8.18
C LYS A 124 -3.17 -15.06 8.60
N ARG A 125 -2.15 -14.79 7.79
CA ARG A 125 -0.74 -15.13 8.06
C ARG A 125 -0.07 -14.15 9.03
N HIS A 126 -0.49 -12.88 9.01
CA HIS A 126 0.17 -11.80 9.74
C HIS A 126 -0.74 -11.10 10.75
N SER A 127 -1.80 -11.76 11.22
CA SER A 127 -2.82 -11.16 12.11
C SER A 127 -2.25 -10.52 13.37
N SER A 128 -1.16 -11.06 13.91
CA SER A 128 -0.49 -10.53 15.10
C SER A 128 0.03 -9.10 14.93
N LEU A 129 0.32 -8.67 13.70
CA LEU A 129 0.82 -7.33 13.38
C LEU A 129 -0.26 -6.25 13.49
N PHE A 130 -1.51 -6.61 13.21
CA PHE A 130 -2.61 -5.66 13.05
C PHE A 130 -3.37 -5.43 14.35
N LYS A 131 -3.86 -4.21 14.55
CA LYS A 131 -4.78 -3.92 15.65
C LYS A 131 -6.05 -4.74 15.51
N GLU A 132 -6.55 -5.27 16.62
CA GLU A 132 -7.69 -6.19 16.60
C GLU A 132 -8.97 -5.48 16.14
N GLU A 133 -9.18 -4.25 16.60
CA GLU A 133 -10.29 -3.40 16.19
C GLU A 133 -10.30 -3.12 14.69
N PHE A 134 -9.11 -3.00 14.07
CA PHE A 134 -8.99 -2.84 12.63
C PHE A 134 -9.41 -4.12 11.91
N LEU A 135 -8.86 -5.28 12.29
CA LEU A 135 -9.22 -6.56 11.66
C LEU A 135 -10.72 -6.87 11.78
N ASN A 136 -11.32 -6.58 12.93
CA ASN A 136 -12.76 -6.77 13.13
C ASN A 136 -13.57 -5.85 12.21
N ALA A 137 -13.18 -4.59 12.08
CA ALA A 137 -13.84 -3.62 11.21
C ALA A 137 -13.71 -3.97 9.72
N VAL A 138 -12.60 -4.56 9.27
CA VAL A 138 -12.43 -5.00 7.87
C VAL A 138 -13.39 -6.15 7.52
N ASN A 139 -13.69 -7.00 8.50
CA ASN A 139 -14.53 -8.19 8.33
C ASN A 139 -16.04 -7.93 8.48
N GLN A 140 -16.45 -6.71 8.81
CA GLN A 140 -17.86 -6.31 8.82
C GLN A 140 -18.37 -6.12 7.38
N ASN A 141 -19.62 -6.53 7.12
CA ASN A 141 -20.29 -6.41 5.82
C ASN A 141 -21.21 -5.19 5.82
#